data_AF-A0A9W4SG46-F1
#
_entry.id   AF-A0A9W4SG46-F1
#
_cell.length_a   1.000
_cell.length_b   1.000
_cell.length_c   1.000
_cell.angle_alpha   90.00
_cell.angle_beta   90.00
_cell.angle_gamma   90.00
#
_symmetry.space_group_name_H-M   'P 1'
#
loop_
_entity.id
_entity.type
_entity.pdbx_description
1 polymer ?
#
loop_
_entity_poly.entity_id
_entity_poly.type
_entity_poly.pdbx_seq_one_letter_code
_entity_poly.pdbx_strand_id
1 'polypeptide(L)'
;MAEDEEVRKKVVLLDNKILMLENNVKKMKFTITTAGDIGILMINIAEINQQFLYDLLNSNSKIRFDDLIIPNEFHQPCERETEVQKRFMNFFEQFQNKPWFIKDTSTKDYFKGPIAKINVAVLDGSHSLWSHIVTCLELKIDLSRDYTYHEVLGQLNERFTEIFDQQPDRKYVIGAVCGVSIVEIMMRKRNGDIIRSGKLSLKEDVGLHMLVNLVTASNHVLDYQHPGTYKDMVKTVQGFTYHSILRRTSDTSNQRISFVLAGEVNSEPVILKASSSDHEIKMLQKLFGCEFIPKIVGNLYGTLTNGEKFMVIRPFGEHLEVEKHGLKTILMAFRDITKAIKFAYDLKILHRDISFGNIILFQNNGYLIDWGVASNISDITNTTLTATLLFSSIKVTEQLAQHNSISYTIEDDLEALYFTLVYIACDGVIVWKKSNNLQDIVDFKLSSIVKPDHQLKYARQEFRTFLDILRKFIFPESFILSQFDWRIRKLDIDKVINVFEDYLKTL
;
A
#
# COMPACT_ATOMS: atom_id res chain seq x y z
N MET A 1 5.47 -34.11 45.95
CA MET A 1 5.10 -32.90 46.71
C MET A 1 6.13 -31.79 46.59
N ALA A 2 7.41 -32.00 46.97
CA ALA A 2 8.45 -30.96 46.80
C ALA A 2 8.77 -30.64 45.32
N GLU A 3 8.78 -31.65 44.44
CA GLU A 3 8.97 -31.46 42.99
C GLU A 3 7.82 -30.69 42.32
N ASP A 4 6.56 -30.96 42.69
CA ASP A 4 5.40 -30.22 42.17
C ASP A 4 5.44 -28.73 42.53
N GLU A 5 5.97 -28.41 43.70
CA GLU A 5 6.10 -27.03 44.15
C GLU A 5 7.25 -26.29 43.43
N GLU A 6 8.33 -27.00 43.10
CA GLU A 6 9.41 -26.45 42.27
C GLU A 6 8.96 -26.22 40.82
N VAL A 7 8.19 -27.15 40.25
CA VAL A 7 7.61 -27.01 38.91
C VAL A 7 6.63 -25.84 38.87
N ARG A 8 5.73 -25.70 39.86
CA ARG A 8 4.84 -24.53 39.96
C ARG A 8 5.60 -23.20 40.04
N LYS A 9 6.69 -23.14 40.80
CA LYS A 9 7.53 -21.93 40.88
C LYS A 9 8.18 -21.60 39.54
N LYS A 10 8.64 -22.60 38.79
CA LYS A 10 9.21 -22.41 37.43
C LYS A 10 8.15 -21.94 36.43
N VAL A 11 6.95 -22.49 36.47
CA VAL A 11 5.83 -22.06 35.60
C VAL A 11 5.46 -20.60 35.86
N VAL A 12 5.28 -20.21 37.13
CA VAL A 12 4.99 -18.81 37.50
C VAL A 12 6.12 -17.86 37.07
N LEU A 13 7.39 -18.28 37.17
CA LEU A 13 8.52 -17.48 36.72
C LEU A 13 8.53 -17.31 35.18
N LEU A 14 8.17 -18.36 34.44
CA LEU A 14 8.03 -18.35 32.99
C LEU A 14 6.88 -17.45 32.54
N ASP A 15 5.71 -17.56 33.17
CA ASP A 15 4.56 -16.71 32.87
C ASP A 15 4.88 -15.23 33.11
N ASN A 16 5.60 -14.91 34.20
CA ASN A 16 6.05 -13.56 34.48
C ASN A 16 7.08 -13.05 33.45
N LYS A 17 7.98 -13.91 32.96
CA LYS A 17 8.91 -13.57 31.88
C LYS A 17 8.18 -13.34 30.56
N ILE A 18 7.20 -14.17 30.23
CA ILE A 18 6.35 -14.03 29.04
C ILE A 18 5.60 -12.70 29.12
N LEU A 19 4.94 -12.41 30.24
CA LEU A 19 4.22 -11.15 30.45
C LEU A 19 5.13 -9.92 30.36
N MET A 20 6.37 -10.01 30.89
CA MET A 20 7.37 -8.95 30.74
C MET A 20 7.80 -8.78 29.27
N LEU A 21 8.03 -9.87 28.55
CA LEU A 21 8.40 -9.83 27.14
C LEU A 21 7.25 -9.31 26.28
N GLU A 22 6.02 -9.72 26.53
CA GLU A 22 4.82 -9.19 25.89
C GLU A 22 4.67 -7.69 26.16
N ASN A 23 4.88 -7.24 27.40
CA ASN A 23 4.88 -5.82 27.75
C ASN A 23 6.03 -5.04 27.11
N ASN A 24 7.21 -5.64 26.97
CA ASN A 24 8.35 -5.03 26.29
C ASN A 24 8.14 -4.97 24.77
N VAL A 25 7.54 -6.00 24.16
CA VAL A 25 7.12 -6.01 22.76
C VAL A 25 6.00 -5.00 22.53
N LYS A 26 5.02 -4.88 23.44
CA LYS A 26 4.02 -3.80 23.43
C LYS A 26 4.72 -2.45 23.49
N LYS A 27 5.59 -2.21 24.48
CA LYS A 27 6.33 -0.93 24.63
C LYS A 27 7.17 -0.59 23.40
N MET A 28 7.87 -1.56 22.81
CA MET A 28 8.63 -1.37 21.56
C MET A 28 7.71 -1.09 20.36
N LYS A 29 6.55 -1.75 20.26
CA LYS A 29 5.52 -1.41 19.27
C LYS A 29 4.94 0.00 19.48
N PHE A 30 4.95 0.53 20.71
CA PHE A 30 4.45 1.86 21.05
C PHE A 30 5.49 2.99 20.94
N THR A 31 6.79 2.70 20.87
CA THR A 31 7.86 3.72 20.70
C THR A 31 8.36 3.86 19.28
N ILE A 32 8.14 2.87 18.40
CA ILE A 32 8.50 2.96 16.98
C ILE A 32 7.37 3.68 16.24
N THR A 33 7.52 4.98 16.02
CA THR A 33 6.48 5.84 15.43
C THR A 33 6.91 6.49 14.11
N THR A 34 8.21 6.41 13.79
CA THR A 34 8.78 7.01 12.58
C THR A 34 9.67 6.04 11.82
N ALA A 35 9.90 6.32 10.53
CA ALA A 35 10.90 5.61 9.73
C ALA A 35 12.29 5.68 10.37
N GLY A 36 12.64 6.79 11.05
CA GLY A 36 13.89 6.90 11.80
C GLY A 36 14.01 5.86 12.92
N ASP A 37 12.94 5.66 13.70
CA ASP A 37 12.94 4.66 14.78
C ASP A 37 13.08 3.23 14.24
N ILE A 38 12.39 2.95 13.12
CA ILE A 38 12.55 1.68 12.39
C ILE A 38 14.00 1.53 11.95
N GLY A 39 14.59 2.57 11.35
CA GLY A 39 15.99 2.57 10.92
C GLY A 39 16.95 2.22 12.05
N ILE A 40 16.82 2.87 13.21
CA ILE A 40 17.61 2.59 14.41
C ILE A 40 17.48 1.11 14.81
N LEU A 41 16.25 0.59 14.84
CA LEU A 41 16.03 -0.82 15.13
C LEU A 41 16.76 -1.72 14.12
N MET A 42 16.68 -1.41 12.82
CA MET A 42 17.38 -2.17 11.78
C MET A 42 18.90 -2.17 11.99
N ILE A 43 19.48 -1.05 12.42
CA ILE A 43 20.92 -1.00 12.75
C ILE A 43 21.26 -1.96 13.88
N ASN A 44 20.43 -1.99 14.92
CA ASN A 44 20.71 -2.76 16.12
C ASN A 44 20.54 -4.28 15.94
N ILE A 45 19.66 -4.71 15.03
CA ILE A 45 19.38 -6.14 14.82
C ILE A 45 20.10 -6.74 13.61
N ALA A 46 20.67 -5.91 12.73
CA ALA A 46 21.29 -6.37 11.49
C ALA A 46 22.70 -6.92 11.69
N GLU A 47 23.02 -7.98 10.95
CA GLU A 47 24.38 -8.44 10.74
C GLU A 47 25.07 -7.57 9.67
N ILE A 48 26.30 -7.14 9.92
CA ILE A 48 27.14 -6.51 8.89
C ILE A 48 28.00 -7.59 8.24
N ASN A 49 27.77 -7.86 6.96
CA ASN A 49 28.49 -8.87 6.19
C ASN A 49 28.64 -8.44 4.73
N GLN A 50 29.58 -7.52 4.49
CA GLN A 50 29.89 -7.00 3.16
C GLN A 50 30.28 -8.10 2.17
N GLN A 51 31.17 -9.02 2.59
CA GLN A 51 31.71 -10.05 1.71
C GLN A 51 30.60 -10.99 1.20
N PHE A 52 29.70 -11.43 2.09
CA PHE A 52 28.55 -12.24 1.69
C PHE A 52 27.69 -11.56 0.62
N LEU A 53 27.34 -10.28 0.83
CA LEU A 53 26.52 -9.54 -0.14
C LEU A 53 27.27 -9.29 -1.45
N TYR A 54 28.57 -9.01 -1.39
CA TYR A 54 29.41 -8.84 -2.57
C TYR A 54 29.45 -10.14 -3.38
N ASP A 55 29.75 -11.27 -2.76
CA ASP A 55 29.84 -12.58 -3.43
C ASP A 55 28.48 -13.00 -4.02
N LEU A 56 27.39 -12.78 -3.27
CA LEU A 56 26.04 -13.07 -3.73
C LEU A 56 25.71 -12.29 -5.01
N LEU A 57 25.95 -10.96 -5.01
CA LEU A 57 25.63 -10.09 -6.15
C LEU A 57 26.60 -10.28 -7.33
N ASN A 58 27.87 -10.57 -7.07
CA ASN A 58 28.88 -10.73 -8.10
C ASN A 58 28.78 -12.06 -8.86
N SER A 59 28.14 -13.07 -8.26
CA SER A 59 28.08 -14.43 -8.82
C SER A 59 27.45 -14.55 -10.22
N ASN A 60 26.71 -13.54 -10.71
CA ASN A 60 25.96 -13.62 -11.97
C ASN A 60 25.75 -12.26 -12.69
N SER A 61 26.65 -11.29 -12.55
CA SER A 61 26.48 -10.01 -13.25
C SER A 61 26.65 -10.19 -14.76
N LYS A 62 25.66 -9.72 -15.54
CA LYS A 62 25.72 -9.74 -17.01
C LYS A 62 26.46 -8.54 -17.59
N ILE A 63 26.59 -7.47 -16.80
CA ILE A 63 27.31 -6.25 -17.18
C ILE A 63 28.69 -6.31 -16.56
N ARG A 64 29.73 -6.20 -17.40
CA ARG A 64 31.10 -6.01 -16.91
C ARG A 64 31.26 -4.56 -16.50
N PHE A 65 31.69 -4.36 -15.27
CA PHE A 65 31.90 -3.03 -14.73
C PHE A 65 32.91 -2.21 -15.52
N ASP A 66 33.93 -2.87 -16.06
CA ASP A 66 34.98 -2.26 -16.89
C ASP A 66 34.43 -1.58 -18.17
N ASP A 67 33.22 -1.96 -18.60
CA ASP A 67 32.57 -1.39 -19.78
C ASP A 67 31.72 -0.14 -19.44
N LEU A 68 31.58 0.21 -18.16
CA LEU A 68 30.78 1.35 -17.71
C LEU A 68 31.60 2.64 -17.67
N ILE A 69 31.14 3.64 -18.42
CA ILE A 69 31.65 5.00 -18.31
C ILE A 69 30.96 5.65 -17.11
N ILE A 70 31.70 5.92 -16.04
CA ILE A 70 31.19 6.71 -14.91
C ILE A 70 31.30 8.18 -15.30
N PRO A 71 30.19 8.94 -15.43
CA PRO A 71 30.28 10.35 -15.77
C PRO A 71 31.07 11.11 -14.70
N ASN A 72 31.92 12.06 -15.09
CA ASN A 72 32.63 12.92 -14.13
C ASN A 72 31.67 13.66 -13.17
N GLU A 73 30.45 13.91 -13.63
CA GLU A 73 29.36 14.51 -12.89
C GLU A 73 28.84 13.62 -11.75
N PHE A 74 29.08 12.31 -11.82
CA PHE A 74 28.53 11.34 -10.88
C PHE A 74 29.07 11.54 -9.45
N HIS A 75 30.28 12.07 -9.31
CA HIS A 75 30.90 12.34 -8.02
C HIS A 75 30.78 13.80 -7.57
N GLN A 76 30.05 14.65 -8.33
CA GLN A 76 29.85 16.04 -7.94
C GLN A 76 28.90 16.14 -6.73
N PRO A 77 29.12 17.13 -5.85
CA PRO A 77 28.19 17.42 -4.76
C PRO A 77 26.82 17.81 -5.32
N CYS A 78 25.77 17.42 -4.59
CA CYS A 78 24.40 17.83 -4.88
C CYS A 78 23.88 18.67 -3.72
N GLU A 79 23.12 19.72 -4.03
CA GLU A 79 22.46 20.56 -3.04
C GLU A 79 21.02 20.11 -2.77
N ARG A 80 20.43 19.36 -3.71
CA ARG A 80 19.02 18.94 -3.66
C ARG A 80 18.86 17.44 -3.92
N GLU A 81 17.86 16.82 -3.30
CA GLU A 81 17.52 15.40 -3.53
C GLU A 81 17.14 15.15 -5.00
N THR A 82 16.53 16.13 -5.67
CA THR A 82 16.18 16.03 -7.10
C THR A 82 17.41 15.94 -8.02
N GLU A 83 18.54 16.53 -7.62
CA GLU A 83 19.81 16.42 -8.34
C GLU A 83 20.41 15.03 -8.16
N VAL A 84 20.36 14.49 -6.94
CA VAL A 84 20.76 13.11 -6.63
C VAL A 84 19.95 12.13 -7.46
N GLN A 85 18.62 12.29 -7.48
CA GLN A 85 17.69 11.48 -8.28
C GLN A 85 18.08 11.50 -9.76
N LYS A 86 18.20 12.70 -10.36
CA LYS A 86 18.56 12.87 -11.77
C LYS A 86 19.90 12.21 -12.09
N ARG A 87 20.90 12.36 -11.21
CA ARG A 87 22.21 11.75 -11.38
C ARG A 87 22.16 10.23 -11.43
N PHE A 88 21.46 9.58 -10.48
CA PHE A 88 21.34 8.12 -10.49
C PHE A 88 20.58 7.62 -11.71
N MET A 89 19.51 8.31 -12.12
CA MET A 89 18.76 7.95 -13.33
C MET A 89 19.62 8.08 -14.60
N ASN A 90 20.35 9.19 -14.76
CA ASN A 90 21.29 9.38 -15.88
C ASN A 90 22.40 8.32 -15.89
N PHE A 91 22.87 7.88 -14.72
CA PHE A 91 23.85 6.80 -14.62
C PHE A 91 23.25 5.48 -15.10
N PHE A 92 22.08 5.10 -14.60
CA PHE A 92 21.43 3.86 -14.98
C PHE A 92 20.98 3.86 -16.44
N GLU A 93 20.58 4.98 -17.03
CA GLU A 93 20.22 5.11 -18.45
C GLU A 93 21.30 4.62 -19.42
N GLN A 94 22.56 4.67 -19.02
CA GLN A 94 23.69 4.23 -19.86
C GLN A 94 23.80 2.71 -20.03
N PHE A 95 23.16 1.91 -19.18
CA PHE A 95 23.28 0.46 -19.27
C PHE A 95 22.55 -0.05 -20.52
N GLN A 96 23.29 -0.69 -21.41
CA GLN A 96 22.72 -1.38 -22.57
C GLN A 96 22.23 -2.77 -22.16
N ASN A 97 21.20 -3.28 -22.84
CA ASN A 97 20.66 -4.64 -22.61
C ASN A 97 20.26 -4.93 -21.15
N LYS A 98 19.67 -3.95 -20.46
CA LYS A 98 19.19 -4.12 -19.09
C LYS A 98 18.22 -5.31 -19.02
N PRO A 99 18.38 -6.23 -18.05
CA PRO A 99 17.39 -7.28 -17.83
C PRO A 99 16.06 -6.72 -17.30
N TRP A 100 16.09 -5.52 -16.72
CA TRP A 100 14.99 -4.90 -15.98
C TRP A 100 14.71 -3.47 -16.44
N PHE A 101 13.49 -3.01 -16.20
CA PHE A 101 13.11 -1.61 -16.32
C PHE A 101 13.53 -0.86 -15.06
N ILE A 102 14.38 0.16 -15.20
CA ILE A 102 14.78 1.03 -14.09
C ILE A 102 13.99 2.34 -14.20
N LYS A 103 13.20 2.67 -13.19
CA LYS A 103 12.26 3.80 -13.19
C LYS A 103 12.49 4.76 -12.03
N ASP A 104 12.32 6.05 -12.33
CA ASP A 104 12.11 7.08 -11.34
C ASP A 104 10.64 7.10 -10.92
N THR A 105 10.36 6.63 -9.71
CA THR A 105 9.02 6.67 -9.11
C THR A 105 8.92 7.67 -7.96
N SER A 106 9.89 8.59 -7.85
CA SER A 106 9.94 9.61 -6.79
C SER A 106 8.95 10.74 -7.01
N THR A 107 8.70 11.08 -8.28
CA THR A 107 7.88 12.23 -8.69
C THR A 107 6.61 11.86 -9.43
N LYS A 108 6.58 10.72 -10.13
CA LYS A 108 5.43 10.24 -10.91
C LYS A 108 5.37 8.71 -10.90
N ASP A 109 4.31 8.13 -11.45
CA ASP A 109 4.17 6.68 -11.66
C ASP A 109 4.38 5.86 -10.37
N TYR A 110 3.76 6.35 -9.29
CA TYR A 110 3.87 5.77 -7.95
C TYR A 110 3.28 4.37 -7.92
N PHE A 111 3.86 3.51 -7.09
CA PHE A 111 3.24 2.24 -6.74
C PHE A 111 1.90 2.49 -6.07
N LYS A 112 0.92 1.63 -6.31
CA LYS A 112 -0.44 1.74 -5.76
C LYS A 112 -0.79 0.49 -4.95
N GLY A 113 -1.65 0.69 -3.95
CA GLY A 113 -2.14 -0.38 -3.07
C GLY A 113 -1.04 -1.06 -2.25
N PRO A 114 -0.32 -0.33 -1.37
CA PRO A 114 -0.48 1.09 -0.97
C PRO A 114 0.31 2.05 -1.86
N ILE A 115 0.02 3.37 -1.73
CA ILE A 115 0.80 4.40 -2.43
C ILE A 115 2.20 4.51 -1.83
N ALA A 116 3.23 4.27 -2.64
CA ALA A 116 4.62 4.56 -2.29
C ALA A 116 5.37 5.27 -3.41
N LYS A 117 6.20 6.23 -3.00
CA LYS A 117 7.16 6.92 -3.83
C LYS A 117 8.53 6.32 -3.53
N ILE A 118 8.95 5.35 -4.33
CA ILE A 118 10.29 4.77 -4.24
C ILE A 118 11.21 5.65 -5.10
N ASN A 119 12.40 6.01 -4.62
CA ASN A 119 13.27 6.85 -5.44
C ASN A 119 13.65 6.19 -6.77
N VAL A 120 14.16 4.95 -6.72
CA VAL A 120 14.44 4.16 -7.93
C VAL A 120 13.86 2.77 -7.77
N ALA A 121 12.99 2.38 -8.71
CA ALA A 121 12.44 1.04 -8.77
C ALA A 121 13.03 0.26 -9.95
N VAL A 122 13.40 -0.99 -9.70
CA VAL A 122 13.85 -1.94 -10.73
C VAL A 122 12.77 -3.00 -10.90
N LEU A 123 12.24 -3.12 -12.12
CA LEU A 123 11.01 -3.84 -12.43
C LEU A 123 11.24 -4.88 -13.53
N ASP A 124 10.52 -6.00 -13.49
CA ASP A 124 10.50 -7.00 -14.57
C ASP A 124 9.52 -6.62 -15.72
N GLY A 125 8.80 -5.51 -15.58
CA GLY A 125 7.86 -5.00 -16.57
C GLY A 125 7.76 -3.48 -16.60
N SER A 126 7.02 -2.96 -17.57
CA SER A 126 6.85 -1.51 -17.78
C SER A 126 5.88 -0.84 -16.82
N HIS A 127 5.24 -1.57 -15.91
CA HIS A 127 4.23 -1.04 -14.99
C HIS A 127 4.76 -1.00 -13.55
N SER A 128 4.52 0.10 -12.83
CA SER A 128 4.95 0.29 -11.44
C SER A 128 4.02 -0.44 -10.46
N LEU A 129 4.15 -1.77 -10.44
CA LEU A 129 3.37 -2.68 -9.61
C LEU A 129 4.26 -3.39 -8.59
N TRP A 130 3.79 -3.53 -7.36
CA TRP A 130 4.55 -4.17 -6.28
C TRP A 130 4.93 -5.62 -6.60
N SER A 131 4.06 -6.36 -7.30
CA SER A 131 4.30 -7.72 -7.80
C SER A 131 5.44 -7.82 -8.81
N HIS A 132 5.79 -6.69 -9.45
CA HIS A 132 6.79 -6.58 -10.49
C HIS A 132 8.12 -5.99 -9.98
N ILE A 133 8.24 -5.64 -8.69
CA ILE A 133 9.48 -5.11 -8.12
C ILE A 133 10.53 -6.21 -7.97
N VAL A 134 11.63 -6.06 -8.71
CA VAL A 134 12.82 -6.89 -8.61
C VAL A 134 13.73 -6.37 -7.49
N THR A 135 14.01 -5.07 -7.43
CA THR A 135 14.74 -4.40 -6.33
C THR A 135 14.39 -2.92 -6.29
N CYS A 136 14.78 -2.21 -5.22
CA CYS A 136 14.52 -0.80 -5.05
C CYS A 136 15.68 -0.07 -4.36
N LEU A 137 15.77 1.22 -4.62
CA LEU A 137 16.73 2.11 -4.00
C LEU A 137 16.00 3.31 -3.40
N GLU A 138 16.42 3.71 -2.21
CA GLU A 138 16.03 4.98 -1.59
C GLU A 138 17.23 5.94 -1.60
N LEU A 139 17.00 7.20 -1.94
CA LEU A 139 18.03 8.19 -2.22
C LEU A 139 17.97 9.35 -1.23
N LYS A 140 19.13 9.79 -0.76
CA LYS A 140 19.31 11.00 0.04
C LYS A 140 20.54 11.77 -0.42
N ILE A 141 20.64 13.05 -0.05
CA ILE A 141 21.85 13.83 -0.33
C ILE A 141 23.05 13.25 0.44
N ASP A 142 22.87 13.06 1.74
CA ASP A 142 23.96 12.74 2.66
C ASP A 142 23.56 11.63 3.63
N LEU A 143 24.25 10.49 3.54
CA LEU A 143 24.08 9.34 4.42
C LEU A 143 25.08 9.33 5.60
N SER A 144 25.94 10.35 5.71
CA SER A 144 26.83 10.50 6.86
C SER A 144 26.10 10.97 8.12
N ARG A 145 24.95 11.65 7.95
CA ARG A 145 24.11 12.14 9.06
C ARG A 145 23.19 11.04 9.58
N ASP A 146 23.30 10.74 10.87
CA ASP A 146 22.55 9.66 11.52
C ASP A 146 21.04 9.77 11.31
N TYR A 147 20.44 10.95 11.49
CA TYR A 147 18.99 11.12 11.32
C TYR A 147 18.51 10.75 9.91
N THR A 148 19.14 11.32 8.87
CA THR A 148 18.81 11.05 7.47
C THR A 148 19.05 9.59 7.11
N TYR A 149 20.12 9.03 7.64
CA TYR A 149 20.51 7.64 7.43
C TYR A 149 19.52 6.65 8.08
N HIS A 150 19.07 6.92 9.31
CA HIS A 150 18.05 6.11 9.97
C HIS A 150 16.73 6.18 9.21
N GLU A 151 16.31 7.39 8.81
CA GLU A 151 15.07 7.58 8.05
C GLU A 151 15.06 6.75 6.77
N VAL A 152 16.12 6.81 5.97
CA VAL A 152 16.17 6.11 4.67
C VAL A 152 16.22 4.58 4.83
N LEU A 153 16.88 4.06 5.87
CA LEU A 153 16.85 2.63 6.18
C LEU A 153 15.45 2.17 6.61
N GLY A 154 14.74 2.99 7.38
CA GLY A 154 13.35 2.72 7.73
C GLY A 154 12.43 2.70 6.52
N GLN A 155 12.57 3.67 5.62
CA GLN A 155 11.82 3.72 4.36
C GLN A 155 12.08 2.47 3.51
N LEU A 156 13.34 2.07 3.33
CA LEU A 156 13.69 0.87 2.57
C LEU A 156 13.06 -0.39 3.20
N ASN A 157 13.09 -0.50 4.53
CA ASN A 157 12.47 -1.62 5.24
C ASN A 157 10.94 -1.65 5.05
N GLU A 158 10.26 -0.50 5.04
CA GLU A 158 8.83 -0.43 4.71
C GLU A 158 8.57 -0.98 3.30
N ARG A 159 9.43 -0.65 2.31
CA ARG A 159 9.30 -1.19 0.94
C ARG A 159 9.46 -2.70 0.92
N PHE A 160 10.42 -3.24 1.68
CA PHE A 160 10.60 -4.69 1.78
C PHE A 160 9.38 -5.40 2.38
N THR A 161 8.72 -4.80 3.37
CA THR A 161 7.47 -5.35 3.91
C THR A 161 6.42 -5.46 2.81
N GLU A 162 6.19 -4.39 2.06
CA GLU A 162 5.17 -4.41 0.99
C GLU A 162 5.54 -5.38 -0.14
N ILE A 163 6.82 -5.47 -0.51
CA ILE A 163 7.29 -6.47 -1.48
C ILE A 163 6.98 -7.88 -0.99
N PHE A 164 7.22 -8.18 0.30
CA PHE A 164 6.91 -9.50 0.85
C PHE A 164 5.43 -9.82 0.88
N ASP A 165 4.59 -8.81 1.15
CA ASP A 165 3.13 -8.96 1.16
C ASP A 165 2.62 -9.23 -0.26
N GLN A 166 3.23 -8.61 -1.27
CA GLN A 166 2.83 -8.70 -2.67
C GLN A 166 3.52 -9.83 -3.47
N GLN A 167 4.59 -10.39 -2.90
CA GLN A 167 5.39 -11.48 -3.47
C GLN A 167 5.61 -12.56 -2.38
N PRO A 168 4.58 -13.29 -1.96
CA PRO A 168 4.61 -14.15 -0.76
C PRO A 168 5.60 -15.33 -0.84
N ASP A 169 6.00 -15.76 -2.03
CA ASP A 169 6.99 -16.83 -2.21
C ASP A 169 8.44 -16.34 -2.05
N ARG A 170 8.65 -15.02 -2.03
CA ARG A 170 9.96 -14.40 -1.93
C ARG A 170 10.52 -14.59 -0.52
N LYS A 171 11.64 -15.28 -0.41
CA LYS A 171 12.35 -15.60 0.84
C LYS A 171 13.22 -14.44 1.31
N TYR A 172 13.75 -13.63 0.41
CA TYR A 172 14.49 -12.42 0.74
C TYR A 172 14.37 -11.33 -0.34
N VAL A 173 14.60 -10.08 0.06
CA VAL A 173 14.68 -8.91 -0.82
C VAL A 173 16.00 -8.22 -0.56
N ILE A 174 16.65 -7.78 -1.62
CA ILE A 174 17.86 -6.94 -1.56
C ILE A 174 17.52 -5.59 -2.16
N GLY A 175 17.96 -4.52 -1.53
CA GLY A 175 17.83 -3.14 -1.98
C GLY A 175 19.01 -2.31 -1.52
N ALA A 176 18.99 -1.01 -1.83
CA ALA A 176 20.07 -0.11 -1.44
C ALA A 176 19.56 1.23 -0.92
N VAL A 177 20.33 1.83 -0.02
CA VAL A 177 20.22 3.26 0.28
C VAL A 177 21.43 3.96 -0.33
N CYS A 178 21.21 5.05 -1.07
CA CYS A 178 22.29 5.75 -1.76
C CYS A 178 22.32 7.24 -1.42
N GLY A 179 23.53 7.74 -1.21
CA GLY A 179 23.90 9.13 -1.02
C GLY A 179 24.67 9.67 -2.21
N VAL A 180 25.24 10.86 -2.07
CA VAL A 180 26.20 11.42 -3.05
C VAL A 180 27.49 10.62 -3.14
N SER A 181 28.01 10.14 -2.02
CA SER A 181 29.31 9.48 -1.94
C SER A 181 29.25 8.10 -1.31
N ILE A 182 28.09 7.68 -0.81
CA ILE A 182 27.92 6.47 -0.02
C ILE A 182 26.80 5.64 -0.62
N VAL A 183 26.99 4.32 -0.65
CA VAL A 183 25.93 3.35 -0.87
C VAL A 183 25.98 2.32 0.23
N GLU A 184 24.83 1.81 0.62
CA GLU A 184 24.75 0.63 1.47
C GLU A 184 23.70 -0.33 0.93
N ILE A 185 24.10 -1.59 0.80
CA ILE A 185 23.23 -2.68 0.36
C ILE A 185 22.65 -3.34 1.59
N MET A 186 21.34 -3.59 1.55
CA MET A 186 20.61 -4.25 2.62
C MET A 186 19.81 -5.41 2.03
N MET A 187 19.99 -6.59 2.62
CA MET A 187 19.14 -7.74 2.41
C MET A 187 18.27 -7.93 3.65
N ARG A 188 16.97 -8.13 3.43
CA ARG A 188 16.05 -8.61 4.47
C ARG A 188 15.50 -9.95 4.05
N LYS A 189 15.50 -10.91 4.97
CA LYS A 189 14.83 -12.20 4.82
C LYS A 189 13.40 -12.11 5.35
N ARG A 190 12.52 -12.98 4.86
CA ARG A 190 11.09 -13.01 5.26
C ARG A 190 10.91 -13.31 6.75
N ASN A 191 11.80 -14.08 7.35
CA ASN A 191 11.79 -14.36 8.79
C ASN A 191 12.17 -13.15 9.66
N GLY A 192 12.57 -12.02 9.05
CA GLY A 192 12.96 -10.80 9.73
C GLY A 192 14.46 -10.60 9.87
N ASP A 193 15.30 -11.58 9.52
CA ASP A 193 16.76 -11.41 9.56
C ASP A 193 17.22 -10.35 8.56
N ILE A 194 18.21 -9.56 8.95
CA ILE A 194 18.74 -8.47 8.14
C ILE A 194 20.25 -8.60 8.03
N ILE A 195 20.74 -8.51 6.80
CA ILE A 195 22.17 -8.44 6.49
C ILE A 195 22.44 -7.14 5.75
N ARG A 196 23.49 -6.44 6.15
CA ARG A 196 23.89 -5.15 5.59
C ARG A 196 25.34 -5.17 5.16
N SER A 197 25.68 -4.40 4.13
CA SER A 197 27.07 -4.26 3.68
C SER A 197 27.88 -3.33 4.59
N GLY A 198 27.22 -2.49 5.39
CA GLY A 198 27.85 -1.28 5.92
C GLY A 198 27.90 -0.18 4.84
N LYS A 199 28.34 1.02 5.24
CA LYS A 199 28.48 2.17 4.34
C LYS A 199 29.70 1.98 3.44
N LEU A 200 29.49 1.93 2.14
CA LEU A 200 30.52 1.80 1.12
C LEU A 200 30.69 3.10 0.33
N SER A 201 31.92 3.43 -0.04
CA SER A 201 32.19 4.58 -0.90
C SER A 201 31.73 4.30 -2.33
N LEU A 202 31.03 5.26 -2.93
CA LEU A 202 30.72 5.26 -4.37
C LEU A 202 31.91 5.74 -5.22
N LYS A 203 32.95 6.32 -4.61
CA LYS A 203 34.20 6.69 -5.29
C LYS A 203 35.17 5.51 -5.42
N GLU A 204 34.95 4.46 -4.64
CA GLU A 204 35.72 3.22 -4.70
C GLU A 204 34.95 2.20 -5.53
N ASP A 205 35.69 1.32 -6.21
CA ASP A 205 35.09 0.36 -7.14
C ASP A 205 34.07 -0.55 -6.45
N VAL A 206 34.29 -0.93 -5.18
CA VAL A 206 33.45 -1.93 -4.50
C VAL A 206 32.00 -1.50 -4.33
N GLY A 207 31.75 -0.28 -3.83
CA GLY A 207 30.39 0.20 -3.59
C GLY A 207 29.60 0.37 -4.89
N LEU A 208 30.23 0.99 -5.88
CA LEU A 208 29.61 1.18 -7.19
C LEU A 208 29.40 -0.16 -7.92
N HIS A 209 30.35 -1.09 -7.80
CA HIS A 209 30.23 -2.44 -8.36
C HIS A 209 29.05 -3.21 -7.77
N MET A 210 28.90 -3.19 -6.44
CA MET A 210 27.75 -3.83 -5.78
C MET A 210 26.42 -3.20 -6.22
N LEU A 211 26.38 -1.88 -6.38
CA LEU A 211 25.18 -1.18 -6.86
C LEU A 211 24.81 -1.60 -8.29
N VAL A 212 25.77 -1.60 -9.20
CA VAL A 212 25.58 -2.05 -10.59
C VAL A 212 25.11 -3.51 -10.61
N ASN A 213 25.75 -4.37 -9.84
CA ASN A 213 25.39 -5.78 -9.76
C ASN A 213 23.98 -5.96 -9.18
N LEU A 214 23.58 -5.18 -8.16
CA LEU A 214 22.23 -5.23 -7.61
C LEU A 214 21.16 -4.93 -8.67
N VAL A 215 21.30 -3.83 -9.41
CA VAL A 215 20.27 -3.39 -10.37
C VAL A 215 20.30 -4.16 -11.69
N THR A 216 21.28 -5.05 -11.88
CA THR A 216 21.43 -5.91 -13.08
C THR A 216 21.39 -7.41 -12.75
N ALA A 217 21.30 -7.78 -11.48
CA ALA A 217 21.31 -9.15 -11.02
C ALA A 217 20.13 -9.95 -11.60
N SER A 218 20.37 -11.23 -11.86
CA SER A 218 19.31 -12.15 -12.29
C SER A 218 18.23 -12.35 -11.22
N ASN A 219 17.08 -12.85 -11.64
CA ASN A 219 15.96 -13.16 -10.76
C ASN A 219 16.34 -14.16 -9.64
N HIS A 220 17.17 -15.17 -9.93
CA HIS A 220 17.63 -16.14 -8.94
C HIS A 220 18.45 -15.50 -7.80
N VAL A 221 19.34 -14.55 -8.13
CA VAL A 221 20.18 -13.86 -7.13
C VAL A 221 19.35 -12.96 -6.20
N LEU A 222 18.26 -12.41 -6.71
CA LEU A 222 17.37 -11.52 -5.95
C LEU A 222 16.16 -12.26 -5.36
N ASP A 223 16.14 -13.59 -5.49
CA ASP A 223 15.01 -14.47 -5.16
C ASP A 223 13.67 -13.96 -5.69
N TYR A 224 13.73 -13.32 -6.86
CA TYR A 224 12.58 -12.83 -7.58
C TYR A 224 12.00 -13.95 -8.43
N GLN A 225 10.69 -14.14 -8.36
CA GLN A 225 9.98 -15.11 -9.20
C GLN A 225 9.10 -14.36 -10.18
N HIS A 226 9.34 -14.59 -11.47
CA HIS A 226 8.55 -13.95 -12.51
C HIS A 226 7.09 -14.40 -12.41
N PRO A 227 6.12 -13.49 -12.50
CA PRO A 227 4.69 -13.81 -12.44
C PRO A 227 4.14 -14.67 -13.59
N GLY A 228 4.98 -15.22 -14.47
CA GLY A 228 4.53 -15.99 -15.64
C GLY A 228 3.83 -17.28 -15.25
N THR A 229 4.09 -17.79 -14.03
CA THR A 229 3.46 -18.99 -13.46
C THR A 229 1.94 -18.88 -13.35
N TYR A 230 1.39 -17.65 -13.27
CA TYR A 230 -0.06 -17.43 -13.22
C TYR A 230 -0.76 -17.78 -14.53
N LYS A 231 -0.07 -17.62 -15.66
CA LYS A 231 -0.62 -17.95 -16.98
C LYS A 231 -1.07 -19.41 -17.05
N ASP A 232 -0.25 -20.32 -16.51
CA ASP A 232 -0.57 -21.75 -16.49
C ASP A 232 -1.73 -22.09 -15.56
N MET A 233 -1.92 -21.33 -14.49
CA MET A 233 -3.00 -21.55 -13.53
C MET A 233 -4.37 -21.13 -14.07
N VAL A 234 -4.41 -20.08 -14.90
CA VAL A 234 -5.67 -19.59 -15.49
C VAL A 234 -5.92 -20.07 -16.92
N LYS A 235 -5.04 -20.91 -17.48
CA LYS A 235 -5.23 -21.50 -18.82
C LYS A 235 -6.52 -22.31 -18.97
N THR A 236 -7.09 -22.77 -17.86
CA THR A 236 -8.35 -23.53 -17.83
C THR A 236 -9.58 -22.64 -17.87
N VAL A 237 -9.43 -21.32 -17.71
CA VAL A 237 -10.54 -20.37 -17.77
C VAL A 237 -10.86 -20.07 -19.24
N GLN A 238 -11.82 -20.82 -19.79
CA GLN A 238 -12.20 -20.71 -21.19
C GLN A 238 -12.61 -19.27 -21.55
N GLY A 239 -12.03 -18.74 -22.62
CA GLY A 239 -12.33 -17.40 -23.14
C GLY A 239 -11.57 -16.26 -22.46
N PHE A 240 -10.75 -16.52 -21.43
CA PHE A 240 -9.87 -15.54 -20.81
C PHE A 240 -8.44 -15.69 -21.32
N THR A 241 -7.86 -14.60 -21.83
CA THR A 241 -6.44 -14.52 -22.20
C THR A 241 -5.69 -13.74 -21.13
N TYR A 242 -4.66 -14.36 -20.53
CA TYR A 242 -3.82 -13.73 -19.51
C TYR A 242 -2.83 -12.71 -20.11
N HIS A 243 -2.71 -11.54 -19.48
CA HIS A 243 -1.68 -10.54 -19.79
C HIS A 243 -0.65 -10.37 -18.69
N SER A 244 -1.09 -10.06 -17.46
CA SER A 244 -0.17 -9.78 -16.34
C SER A 244 -0.82 -10.04 -14.98
N ILE A 245 0.02 -10.13 -13.94
CA ILE A 245 -0.45 -10.07 -12.55
C ILE A 245 -0.54 -8.60 -12.13
N LEU A 246 -1.62 -8.22 -11.46
CA LEU A 246 -1.75 -6.89 -10.87
C LEU A 246 -1.44 -6.91 -9.38
N ARG A 247 -1.94 -7.94 -8.68
CA ARG A 247 -1.80 -8.08 -7.24
C ARG A 247 -1.71 -9.54 -6.85
N ARG A 248 -0.95 -9.84 -5.82
CA ARG A 248 -0.95 -11.14 -5.15
C ARG A 248 -0.77 -10.91 -3.66
N THR A 249 -1.60 -11.52 -2.84
CA THR A 249 -1.40 -11.49 -1.39
C THR A 249 -1.56 -12.89 -0.83
N SER A 250 -0.85 -13.19 0.25
CA SER A 250 -1.10 -14.40 1.04
C SER A 250 -1.52 -14.01 2.45
N ASP A 251 -2.59 -14.63 2.95
CA ASP A 251 -2.82 -14.64 4.39
C ASP A 251 -1.82 -15.60 5.03
N THR A 252 -0.82 -15.04 5.72
CA THR A 252 0.26 -15.77 6.40
C THR A 252 -0.25 -16.76 7.44
N SER A 253 -1.47 -16.59 7.93
CA SER A 253 -2.06 -17.49 8.93
C SER A 253 -2.64 -18.78 8.34
N ASN A 254 -3.04 -18.77 7.06
CA ASN A 254 -3.81 -19.87 6.45
C ASN A 254 -3.29 -20.35 5.09
N GLN A 255 -2.14 -19.86 4.60
CA GLN A 255 -1.60 -20.16 3.26
C GLN A 255 -2.59 -19.88 2.10
N ARG A 256 -3.63 -19.07 2.34
CA ARG A 256 -4.62 -18.69 1.33
C ARG A 256 -4.04 -17.61 0.45
N ILE A 257 -4.10 -17.81 -0.87
CA ILE A 257 -3.54 -16.87 -1.85
C ILE A 257 -4.71 -16.16 -2.52
N SER A 258 -4.72 -14.83 -2.47
CA SER A 258 -5.57 -14.03 -3.34
C SER A 258 -4.73 -13.39 -4.43
N PHE A 259 -5.24 -13.32 -5.66
CA PHE A 259 -4.55 -12.67 -6.75
C PHE A 259 -5.52 -12.03 -7.72
N VAL A 260 -5.02 -10.99 -8.38
CA VAL A 260 -5.73 -10.18 -9.36
C VAL A 260 -4.88 -10.16 -10.62
N LEU A 261 -5.45 -10.57 -11.75
CA LEU A 261 -4.79 -10.64 -13.05
C LEU A 261 -5.48 -9.70 -14.03
N ALA A 262 -4.70 -9.06 -14.89
CA ALA A 262 -5.21 -8.40 -16.08
C ALA A 262 -5.24 -9.40 -17.24
N GLY A 263 -6.29 -9.31 -18.05
CA GLY A 263 -6.43 -10.10 -19.26
C GLY A 263 -7.47 -9.52 -20.21
N GLU A 264 -7.90 -10.33 -21.16
CA GLU A 264 -8.94 -9.98 -22.12
C GLU A 264 -9.93 -11.13 -22.32
N VAL A 265 -11.17 -10.78 -22.64
CA VAL A 265 -12.22 -11.70 -23.11
C VAL A 265 -12.81 -11.09 -24.37
N ASN A 266 -12.75 -11.80 -25.49
CA ASN A 266 -13.19 -11.27 -26.80
C ASN A 266 -12.53 -9.93 -27.15
N SER A 267 -11.22 -9.79 -26.88
CA SER A 267 -10.44 -8.55 -27.07
C SER A 267 -10.85 -7.35 -26.20
N GLU A 268 -11.77 -7.54 -25.26
CA GLU A 268 -12.13 -6.53 -24.27
C GLU A 268 -11.33 -6.71 -22.98
N PRO A 269 -10.73 -5.65 -22.43
CA PRO A 269 -9.93 -5.72 -21.22
C PRO A 269 -10.79 -6.08 -19.99
N VAL A 270 -10.32 -7.05 -19.21
CA VAL A 270 -11.00 -7.56 -18.02
C VAL A 270 -10.02 -7.84 -16.87
N ILE A 271 -10.58 -8.01 -15.68
CA ILE A 271 -9.84 -8.44 -14.49
C ILE A 271 -10.30 -9.84 -14.09
N LEU A 272 -9.36 -10.75 -13.84
CA LEU A 272 -9.64 -12.00 -13.13
C LEU A 272 -9.18 -11.85 -11.68
N LYS A 273 -10.11 -11.98 -10.73
CA LYS A 273 -9.81 -12.04 -9.30
C LYS A 273 -10.04 -13.46 -8.80
N ALA A 274 -9.12 -13.96 -8.00
CA ALA A 274 -9.25 -15.25 -7.35
C ALA A 274 -8.90 -15.18 -5.87
N SER A 275 -9.66 -15.91 -5.04
CA SER A 275 -9.48 -16.02 -3.60
C SER A 275 -10.16 -17.27 -3.06
N SER A 276 -9.95 -17.59 -1.78
CA SER A 276 -10.56 -18.77 -1.16
C SER A 276 -12.07 -18.64 -0.94
N SER A 277 -12.60 -17.43 -1.08
CA SER A 277 -13.99 -17.08 -0.78
C SER A 277 -14.77 -16.77 -2.05
N ASP A 278 -16.02 -17.23 -2.12
CA ASP A 278 -16.99 -16.85 -3.16
C ASP A 278 -17.88 -15.68 -2.73
N HIS A 279 -17.58 -15.04 -1.59
CA HIS A 279 -18.42 -14.00 -1.02
C HIS A 279 -18.57 -12.78 -1.93
N GLU A 280 -17.48 -12.33 -2.56
CA GLU A 280 -17.52 -11.20 -3.49
C GLU A 280 -18.38 -11.51 -4.72
N ILE A 281 -18.35 -12.76 -5.21
CA ILE A 281 -19.21 -13.22 -6.31
C ILE A 281 -20.68 -13.06 -5.93
N LYS A 282 -21.06 -13.51 -4.73
CA LYS A 282 -22.42 -13.39 -4.20
C LYS A 282 -22.83 -11.92 -4.04
N MET A 283 -21.92 -11.06 -3.61
CA MET A 283 -22.19 -9.62 -3.47
C MET A 283 -22.40 -8.96 -4.84
N LEU A 284 -21.51 -9.20 -5.82
CA LEU A 284 -21.66 -8.64 -7.16
C LEU A 284 -22.92 -9.15 -7.87
N GLN A 285 -23.36 -10.38 -7.63
CA GLN A 285 -24.64 -10.88 -8.13
C GLN A 285 -25.83 -10.10 -7.58
N LYS A 286 -25.84 -9.74 -6.29
CA LYS A 286 -26.87 -8.89 -5.68
C LYS A 286 -26.82 -7.45 -6.21
N LEU A 287 -25.62 -6.96 -6.54
CA LEU A 287 -25.37 -5.57 -6.92
C LEU A 287 -25.37 -5.32 -8.44
N PHE A 288 -25.68 -6.34 -9.25
CA PHE A 288 -25.59 -6.31 -10.71
C PHE A 288 -26.33 -5.14 -11.39
N GLY A 289 -27.38 -4.62 -10.76
CA GLY A 289 -28.19 -3.51 -11.28
C GLY A 289 -27.53 -2.13 -11.23
N CYS A 290 -26.41 -1.96 -10.51
CA CYS A 290 -25.73 -0.67 -10.43
C CYS A 290 -24.79 -0.45 -11.61
N GLU A 291 -24.76 0.77 -12.14
CA GLU A 291 -23.84 1.17 -13.21
C GLU A 291 -22.40 1.36 -12.71
N PHE A 292 -22.23 1.77 -11.46
CA PHE A 292 -20.95 2.17 -10.86
C PHE A 292 -20.28 1.07 -10.02
N ILE A 293 -20.73 -0.18 -10.22
CA ILE A 293 -20.20 -1.39 -9.57
C ILE A 293 -19.74 -2.37 -10.66
N PRO A 294 -18.58 -3.03 -10.50
CA PRO A 294 -18.12 -4.03 -11.46
C PRO A 294 -19.14 -5.13 -11.70
N LYS A 295 -19.16 -5.64 -12.93
CA LYS A 295 -20.03 -6.72 -13.36
C LYS A 295 -19.20 -7.95 -13.69
N ILE A 296 -19.66 -9.11 -13.23
CA ILE A 296 -19.13 -10.39 -13.67
C ILE A 296 -19.41 -10.55 -15.17
N VAL A 297 -18.40 -10.99 -15.93
CA VAL A 297 -18.48 -11.16 -17.37
C VAL A 297 -19.19 -12.47 -17.68
N GLY A 298 -20.47 -12.40 -18.06
CA GLY A 298 -21.29 -13.58 -18.36
C GLY A 298 -21.28 -14.57 -17.20
N ASN A 299 -20.92 -15.83 -17.49
CA ASN A 299 -20.77 -16.90 -16.49
C ASN A 299 -19.30 -17.22 -16.17
N LEU A 300 -18.38 -16.27 -16.38
CA LEU A 300 -16.95 -16.47 -16.13
C LEU A 300 -16.59 -16.31 -14.65
N TYR A 301 -17.05 -17.26 -13.85
CA TYR A 301 -16.67 -17.44 -12.45
C TYR A 301 -16.71 -18.93 -12.11
N GLY A 302 -15.97 -19.37 -11.10
CA GLY A 302 -15.90 -20.78 -10.78
C GLY A 302 -14.79 -21.12 -9.79
N THR A 303 -14.15 -22.26 -9.99
CA THR A 303 -13.04 -22.74 -9.17
C THR A 303 -11.88 -23.12 -10.07
N LEU A 304 -10.69 -22.62 -9.75
CA LEU A 304 -9.45 -22.93 -10.46
C LEU A 304 -8.91 -24.30 -10.04
N THR A 305 -7.91 -24.79 -10.76
CA THR A 305 -7.31 -26.11 -10.51
C THR A 305 -6.64 -26.24 -9.13
N ASN A 306 -6.25 -25.12 -8.53
CA ASN A 306 -5.69 -25.06 -7.18
C ASN A 306 -6.77 -24.94 -6.07
N GLY A 307 -8.06 -24.95 -6.43
CA GLY A 307 -9.18 -24.85 -5.48
C GLY A 307 -9.65 -23.43 -5.18
N GLU A 308 -8.94 -22.40 -5.65
CA GLU A 308 -9.32 -21.00 -5.44
C GLU A 308 -10.59 -20.65 -6.24
N LYS A 309 -11.49 -19.88 -5.64
CA LYS A 309 -12.68 -19.34 -6.33
C LYS A 309 -12.25 -18.16 -7.19
N PHE A 310 -12.71 -18.11 -8.43
CA PHE A 310 -12.38 -17.01 -9.33
C PHE A 310 -13.63 -16.35 -9.92
N MET A 311 -13.47 -15.11 -10.35
CA MET A 311 -14.41 -14.38 -11.19
C MET A 311 -13.67 -13.48 -12.16
N VAL A 312 -14.25 -13.32 -13.35
CA VAL A 312 -13.81 -12.33 -14.34
C VAL A 312 -14.79 -11.17 -14.32
N ILE A 313 -14.28 -9.96 -14.10
CA ILE A 313 -15.07 -8.75 -13.91
C ILE A 313 -14.64 -7.64 -14.88
N ARG A 314 -15.57 -6.72 -15.11
CA ARG A 314 -15.37 -5.46 -15.85
C ARG A 314 -16.04 -4.30 -15.11
N PRO A 315 -15.57 -3.05 -15.28
CA PRO A 315 -14.48 -2.64 -16.16
C PRO A 315 -13.08 -2.92 -15.59
N PHE A 316 -12.08 -2.94 -16.47
CA PHE A 316 -10.68 -2.74 -16.09
C PHE A 316 -10.36 -1.24 -16.18
N GLY A 317 -10.20 -0.59 -15.03
CA GLY A 317 -9.92 0.84 -14.91
C GLY A 317 -8.62 1.13 -14.17
N GLU A 318 -8.35 2.41 -13.96
CA GLU A 318 -7.15 2.89 -13.27
C GLU A 318 -7.48 3.63 -11.97
N HIS A 319 -6.55 3.64 -11.02
CA HIS A 319 -6.74 4.41 -9.78
C HIS A 319 -6.69 5.92 -10.05
N LEU A 320 -7.38 6.68 -9.19
CA LEU A 320 -7.43 8.14 -9.29
C LEU A 320 -6.07 8.77 -8.95
N GLU A 321 -5.75 9.84 -9.68
CA GLU A 321 -4.52 10.62 -9.52
C GLU A 321 -4.80 12.07 -9.81
N VAL A 322 -4.41 12.98 -8.91
CA VAL A 322 -4.77 14.39 -9.05
C VAL A 322 -4.09 15.04 -10.25
N GLU A 323 -2.82 14.75 -10.49
CA GLU A 323 -2.07 15.30 -11.64
C GLU A 323 -2.64 14.88 -12.98
N LYS A 324 -3.05 13.61 -13.07
CA LYS A 324 -3.55 13.04 -14.31
C LYS A 324 -5.00 13.44 -14.59
N HIS A 325 -5.87 13.40 -13.58
CA HIS A 325 -7.32 13.48 -13.78
C HIS A 325 -7.90 14.86 -13.47
N GLY A 326 -7.23 15.65 -12.63
CA GLY A 326 -7.72 16.97 -12.20
C GLY A 326 -8.97 16.92 -11.31
N LEU A 327 -9.37 18.10 -10.80
CA LEU A 327 -10.48 18.26 -9.87
C LEU A 327 -11.81 17.68 -10.40
N LYS A 328 -12.23 18.13 -11.59
CA LYS A 328 -13.55 17.79 -12.15
C LYS A 328 -13.76 16.29 -12.29
N THR A 329 -12.79 15.58 -12.86
CA THR A 329 -12.86 14.12 -13.05
C THR A 329 -12.87 13.38 -11.72
N ILE A 330 -12.06 13.80 -10.74
CA ILE A 330 -12.06 13.18 -9.41
C ILE A 330 -13.41 13.38 -8.72
N LEU A 331 -13.99 14.58 -8.77
CA LEU A 331 -15.31 14.84 -8.17
C LEU A 331 -16.43 14.09 -8.88
N MET A 332 -16.36 13.94 -10.21
CA MET A 332 -17.28 13.08 -10.97
C MET A 332 -17.17 11.62 -10.52
N ALA A 333 -15.95 11.09 -10.38
CA ALA A 333 -15.75 9.74 -9.89
C ALA A 333 -16.35 9.56 -8.49
N PHE A 334 -16.10 10.48 -7.55
CA PHE A 334 -16.65 10.39 -6.19
C PHE A 334 -18.18 10.52 -6.13
N ARG A 335 -18.79 11.30 -7.01
CA ARG A 335 -20.25 11.32 -7.19
C ARG A 335 -20.75 9.92 -7.57
N ASP A 336 -20.10 9.27 -8.51
CA ASP A 336 -20.46 7.93 -9.00
C ASP A 336 -20.28 6.86 -7.91
N ILE A 337 -19.20 6.94 -7.13
CA ILE A 337 -18.99 6.10 -5.94
C ILE A 337 -20.10 6.31 -4.91
N THR A 338 -20.52 7.56 -4.67
CA THR A 338 -21.62 7.86 -3.74
C THR A 338 -22.93 7.23 -4.22
N LYS A 339 -23.18 7.21 -5.55
CA LYS A 339 -24.32 6.51 -6.16
C LYS A 339 -24.22 4.99 -6.00
N ALA A 340 -23.04 4.40 -6.11
CA ALA A 340 -22.80 2.98 -5.82
C ALA A 340 -23.11 2.63 -4.35
N ILE A 341 -22.61 3.45 -3.41
CA ILE A 341 -22.87 3.31 -1.97
C ILE A 341 -24.38 3.38 -1.70
N LYS A 342 -25.08 4.36 -2.29
CA LYS A 342 -26.54 4.48 -2.17
C LYS A 342 -27.27 3.25 -2.66
N PHE A 343 -26.93 2.77 -3.86
CA PHE A 343 -27.57 1.59 -4.43
C PHE A 343 -27.41 0.35 -3.52
N ALA A 344 -26.20 0.13 -3.00
CA ALA A 344 -25.94 -0.96 -2.06
C ALA A 344 -26.72 -0.78 -0.74
N TYR A 345 -26.75 0.44 -0.21
CA TYR A 345 -27.47 0.76 1.03
C TYR A 345 -28.98 0.57 0.91
N ASP A 346 -29.58 0.90 -0.24
CA ASP A 346 -30.99 0.65 -0.53
C ASP A 346 -31.31 -0.86 -0.49
N LEU A 347 -30.33 -1.71 -0.85
CA LEU A 347 -30.36 -3.18 -0.70
C LEU A 347 -29.89 -3.68 0.68
N LYS A 348 -29.68 -2.77 1.64
CA LYS A 348 -29.20 -3.06 3.01
C LYS A 348 -27.81 -3.66 3.07
N ILE A 349 -26.93 -3.32 2.14
CA ILE A 349 -25.53 -3.77 2.09
C ILE A 349 -24.61 -2.57 2.38
N LEU A 350 -23.62 -2.77 3.26
CA LEU A 350 -22.52 -1.82 3.48
C LEU A 350 -21.25 -2.35 2.83
N HIS A 351 -20.42 -1.45 2.29
CA HIS A 351 -19.14 -1.81 1.68
C HIS A 351 -18.08 -2.13 2.73
N ARG A 352 -17.98 -1.29 3.76
CA ARG A 352 -17.08 -1.40 4.94
C ARG A 352 -15.58 -1.25 4.69
N ASP A 353 -15.13 -1.23 3.43
CA ASP A 353 -13.74 -0.93 3.08
C ASP A 353 -13.64 0.12 1.97
N ILE A 354 -14.32 1.26 2.13
CA ILE A 354 -14.12 2.39 1.21
C ILE A 354 -12.70 2.93 1.41
N SER A 355 -11.89 2.84 0.35
CA SER A 355 -10.49 3.24 0.38
C SER A 355 -10.05 3.69 -1.00
N PHE A 356 -8.88 4.35 -1.07
CA PHE A 356 -8.28 4.75 -2.33
C PHE A 356 -8.06 3.56 -3.29
N GLY A 357 -7.66 2.41 -2.75
CA GLY A 357 -7.39 1.19 -3.52
C GLY A 357 -8.65 0.53 -4.08
N ASN A 358 -9.83 0.93 -3.61
CA ASN A 358 -11.11 0.36 -4.01
C ASN A 358 -11.91 1.29 -4.93
N ILE A 359 -11.27 2.34 -5.46
CA ILE A 359 -11.86 3.26 -6.44
C ILE A 359 -11.03 3.22 -7.71
N ILE A 360 -11.70 3.00 -8.84
CA ILE A 360 -11.11 3.08 -10.17
C ILE A 360 -11.91 4.03 -11.06
N LEU A 361 -11.24 4.58 -12.07
CA LEU A 361 -11.81 5.36 -13.16
C LEU A 361 -11.78 4.52 -14.42
N PHE A 362 -12.91 4.47 -15.13
CA PHE A 362 -13.00 3.87 -16.46
C PHE A 362 -13.95 4.70 -17.32
N GLN A 363 -13.49 5.12 -18.50
CA GLN A 363 -14.27 5.95 -19.43
C GLN A 363 -14.93 7.17 -18.74
N ASN A 364 -14.17 7.86 -17.89
CA ASN A 364 -14.60 9.03 -17.09
C ASN A 364 -15.66 8.77 -16.01
N ASN A 365 -16.01 7.51 -15.74
CA ASN A 365 -16.91 7.13 -14.65
C ASN A 365 -16.13 6.50 -13.49
N GLY A 366 -16.55 6.81 -12.26
CA GLY A 366 -16.03 6.17 -11.05
C GLY A 366 -16.69 4.81 -10.81
N TYR A 367 -15.88 3.81 -10.43
CA TYR A 367 -16.37 2.49 -10.04
C TYR A 367 -15.85 2.10 -8.66
N LEU A 368 -16.77 1.59 -7.82
CA LEU A 368 -16.45 1.06 -6.49
C LEU A 368 -16.20 -0.44 -6.60
N ILE A 369 -14.97 -0.87 -6.32
CA ILE A 369 -14.52 -2.26 -6.45
C ILE A 369 -14.25 -2.91 -5.08
N ASP A 370 -13.95 -4.21 -5.08
CA ASP A 370 -13.60 -5.00 -3.89
C ASP A 370 -14.72 -5.13 -2.84
N TRP A 371 -15.78 -5.83 -3.24
CA TRP A 371 -16.94 -6.11 -2.38
C TRP A 371 -16.73 -7.35 -1.49
N GLY A 372 -15.48 -7.83 -1.36
CA GLY A 372 -15.14 -9.07 -0.66
C GLY A 372 -15.39 -9.05 0.84
N VAL A 373 -15.46 -7.87 1.44
CA VAL A 373 -15.78 -7.67 2.87
C VAL A 373 -17.13 -6.98 3.08
N ALA A 374 -17.91 -6.74 2.02
CA ALA A 374 -19.23 -6.14 2.15
C ALA A 374 -20.19 -7.07 2.90
N SER A 375 -21.22 -6.54 3.57
CA SER A 375 -22.15 -7.38 4.33
C SER A 375 -23.53 -6.74 4.43
N ASN A 376 -24.57 -7.56 4.60
CA ASN A 376 -25.90 -7.01 4.91
C ASN A 376 -25.85 -6.38 6.30
N ILE A 377 -26.55 -5.25 6.49
CA ILE A 377 -26.61 -4.53 7.77
C ILE A 377 -27.06 -5.44 8.92
N SER A 378 -27.98 -6.38 8.65
CA SER A 378 -28.45 -7.37 9.64
C SER A 378 -27.35 -8.27 10.20
N ASP A 379 -26.29 -8.47 9.44
CA ASP A 379 -25.22 -9.42 9.76
C ASP A 379 -24.06 -8.71 10.50
N ILE A 380 -24.15 -7.39 10.67
CA ILE A 380 -23.11 -6.54 11.26
C ILE A 380 -23.35 -6.43 12.75
N THR A 381 -23.03 -7.51 13.47
CA THR A 381 -22.86 -7.47 14.92
C THR A 381 -21.56 -8.19 15.28
N ASN A 382 -20.72 -7.55 16.12
CA ASN A 382 -19.45 -8.12 16.59
C ASN A 382 -18.49 -8.55 15.46
N THR A 383 -18.41 -7.77 14.38
CA THR A 383 -17.55 -8.11 13.23
C THR A 383 -16.11 -7.69 13.48
N THR A 384 -15.13 -8.42 12.92
CA THR A 384 -13.74 -7.98 12.90
C THR A 384 -13.57 -6.69 12.08
N LEU A 385 -12.52 -5.92 12.38
CA LEU A 385 -12.13 -4.79 11.52
C LEU A 385 -11.82 -5.33 10.13
N THR A 386 -12.53 -4.82 9.13
CA THR A 386 -12.27 -5.08 7.71
C THR A 386 -11.88 -3.82 6.95
N ALA A 387 -12.14 -2.65 7.53
CA ALA A 387 -11.75 -1.36 6.98
C ALA A 387 -10.23 -1.15 7.05
N THR A 388 -9.69 -0.54 6.01
CA THR A 388 -8.36 0.07 6.04
C THR A 388 -8.33 1.21 7.06
N LEU A 389 -7.56 1.07 8.16
CA LEU A 389 -7.51 2.01 9.31
C LEU A 389 -7.32 3.49 8.93
N LEU A 390 -6.59 3.74 7.84
CA LEU A 390 -6.35 5.10 7.34
C LEU A 390 -7.66 5.82 6.97
N PHE A 391 -8.62 5.07 6.45
CA PHE A 391 -9.89 5.58 5.92
C PHE A 391 -11.09 5.23 6.81
N SER A 392 -10.95 4.29 7.76
CA SER A 392 -12.04 3.92 8.68
C SER A 392 -12.64 5.15 9.38
N SER A 393 -13.93 5.09 9.70
CA SER A 393 -14.55 6.16 10.49
C SER A 393 -13.90 6.28 11.86
N ILE A 394 -14.00 7.47 12.46
CA ILE A 394 -13.51 7.71 13.82
C ILE A 394 -14.22 6.79 14.81
N LYS A 395 -15.54 6.64 14.70
CA LYS A 395 -16.34 5.72 15.54
C LYS A 395 -15.78 4.29 15.53
N VAL A 396 -15.53 3.73 14.33
CA VAL A 396 -14.99 2.36 14.20
C VAL A 396 -13.58 2.28 14.77
N THR A 397 -12.76 3.31 14.56
CA THR A 397 -11.38 3.37 15.09
C THR A 397 -11.37 3.46 16.61
N GLU A 398 -12.26 4.26 17.19
CA GLU A 398 -12.47 4.42 18.63
C GLU A 398 -12.96 3.12 19.29
N GLN A 399 -13.98 2.47 18.71
CA GLN A 399 -14.46 1.17 19.18
C GLN A 399 -13.31 0.15 19.22
N LEU A 400 -12.47 0.11 18.19
CA LEU A 400 -11.32 -0.78 18.15
C LEU A 400 -10.26 -0.41 19.21
N ALA A 401 -9.98 0.88 19.41
CA ALA A 401 -9.05 1.36 20.44
C ALA A 401 -9.50 0.96 21.85
N GLN A 402 -10.81 0.95 22.08
CA GLN A 402 -11.45 0.59 23.34
C GLN A 402 -11.69 -0.92 23.50
N HIS A 403 -11.29 -1.74 22.52
CA HIS A 403 -11.60 -3.17 22.49
C HIS A 403 -13.11 -3.49 22.56
N ASN A 404 -13.93 -2.57 22.07
CA ASN A 404 -15.37 -2.74 21.97
C ASN A 404 -15.75 -3.48 20.69
N SER A 405 -16.93 -4.08 20.70
CA SER A 405 -17.54 -4.63 19.48
C SER A 405 -17.71 -3.55 18.42
N ILE A 406 -17.29 -3.85 17.20
CA ILE A 406 -17.43 -2.93 16.08
C ILE A 406 -18.83 -3.03 15.49
N SER A 407 -19.45 -1.88 15.26
CA SER A 407 -20.69 -1.75 14.51
C SER A 407 -20.51 -0.78 13.34
N TYR A 408 -21.02 -1.16 12.16
CA TYR A 408 -20.99 -0.33 10.97
C TYR A 408 -22.39 0.19 10.63
N THR A 409 -22.43 1.44 10.16
CA THR A 409 -23.59 2.11 9.61
C THR A 409 -23.21 2.78 8.29
N ILE A 410 -24.20 3.31 7.57
CA ILE A 410 -23.94 3.99 6.29
C ILE A 410 -23.05 5.24 6.47
N GLU A 411 -23.14 5.88 7.63
CA GLU A 411 -22.30 7.02 7.97
C GLU A 411 -20.80 6.66 8.01
N ASP A 412 -20.47 5.39 8.28
CA ASP A 412 -19.07 4.95 8.27
C ASP A 412 -18.51 4.85 6.84
N ASP A 413 -19.30 4.35 5.88
CA ASP A 413 -18.92 4.33 4.45
C ASP A 413 -18.81 5.77 3.89
N LEU A 414 -19.71 6.67 4.30
CA LEU A 414 -19.69 8.09 3.89
C LEU A 414 -18.52 8.87 4.51
N GLU A 415 -18.15 8.58 5.75
CA GLU A 415 -16.97 9.16 6.37
C GLU A 415 -15.68 8.65 5.73
N ALA A 416 -15.63 7.35 5.41
CA ALA A 416 -14.50 6.76 4.70
C ALA A 416 -14.35 7.32 3.27
N LEU A 417 -15.46 7.63 2.59
CA LEU A 417 -15.46 8.37 1.33
C LEU A 417 -14.79 9.74 1.49
N TYR A 418 -15.15 10.51 2.53
CA TYR A 418 -14.52 11.81 2.81
C TYR A 418 -13.02 11.69 3.06
N PHE A 419 -12.58 10.78 3.93
CA PHE A 419 -11.15 10.60 4.21
C PHE A 419 -10.38 10.11 2.97
N THR A 420 -11.01 9.30 2.11
CA THR A 420 -10.41 8.88 0.84
C THR A 420 -10.22 10.07 -0.10
N LEU A 421 -11.19 10.99 -0.20
CA LEU A 421 -11.04 12.19 -1.02
C LEU A 421 -9.95 13.13 -0.46
N VAL A 422 -9.89 13.31 0.86
CA VAL A 422 -8.83 14.08 1.53
C VAL A 422 -7.47 13.49 1.23
N TYR A 423 -7.33 12.16 1.29
CA TYR A 423 -6.08 11.45 0.98
C TYR A 423 -5.61 11.74 -0.44
N ILE A 424 -6.50 11.62 -1.42
CA ILE A 424 -6.20 11.91 -2.83
C ILE A 424 -5.81 13.37 -3.00
N ALA A 425 -6.63 14.29 -2.48
CA ALA A 425 -6.40 15.73 -2.62
C ALA A 425 -5.10 16.22 -1.96
N CYS A 426 -4.59 15.50 -0.96
CA CYS A 426 -3.32 15.77 -0.27
C CYS A 426 -2.15 14.92 -0.80
N ASP A 427 -2.29 14.28 -1.98
CA ASP A 427 -1.26 13.43 -2.59
C ASP A 427 -0.72 12.35 -1.62
N GLY A 428 -1.63 11.78 -0.82
CA GLY A 428 -1.36 10.73 0.16
C GLY A 428 -0.80 11.21 1.50
N VAL A 429 -0.71 12.53 1.72
CA VAL A 429 -0.25 13.15 2.97
C VAL A 429 -1.43 13.32 3.92
N ILE A 430 -1.48 12.48 4.95
CA ILE A 430 -2.47 12.57 6.04
C ILE A 430 -1.76 12.55 7.39
N VAL A 431 -2.20 13.41 8.32
CA VAL A 431 -1.53 13.59 9.62
C VAL A 431 -1.53 12.34 10.51
N TRP A 432 -2.55 11.48 10.41
CA TRP A 432 -2.62 10.21 11.15
C TRP A 432 -1.98 9.02 10.44
N LYS A 433 -1.41 9.19 9.22
CA LYS A 433 -0.86 8.07 8.42
C LYS A 433 0.27 7.31 9.12
N LYS A 434 1.08 8.00 9.92
CA LYS A 434 2.27 7.45 10.59
C LYS A 434 2.00 6.96 12.02
N SER A 435 0.78 7.15 12.53
CA SER A 435 0.47 6.70 13.88
C SER A 435 0.14 5.21 13.88
N ASN A 436 0.79 4.47 14.78
CA ASN A 436 0.47 3.07 15.08
C ASN A 436 -0.43 2.94 16.33
N ASN A 437 -0.74 4.05 17.00
CA ASN A 437 -1.63 4.11 18.15
C ASN A 437 -3.04 4.50 17.71
N LEU A 438 -4.01 3.63 17.97
CA LEU A 438 -5.40 3.84 17.54
C LEU A 438 -6.05 5.08 18.16
N GLN A 439 -5.73 5.40 19.42
CA GLN A 439 -6.25 6.60 20.08
C GLN A 439 -5.65 7.87 19.45
N ASP A 440 -4.36 7.87 19.15
CA ASP A 440 -3.73 9.00 18.45
C ASP A 440 -4.37 9.19 17.07
N ILE A 441 -4.67 8.11 16.34
CA ILE A 441 -5.39 8.18 15.04
C ILE A 441 -6.75 8.85 15.22
N VAL A 442 -7.51 8.48 16.25
CA VAL A 442 -8.81 9.10 16.60
C VAL A 442 -8.63 10.60 16.86
N ASP A 443 -7.69 10.97 17.72
CA ASP A 443 -7.45 12.35 18.12
C ASP A 443 -7.00 13.21 16.93
N PHE A 444 -6.14 12.68 16.07
CA PHE A 444 -5.71 13.35 14.84
C PHE A 444 -6.85 13.55 13.85
N LYS A 445 -7.70 12.53 13.64
CA LYS A 445 -8.89 12.64 12.78
C LYS A 445 -9.85 13.70 13.32
N LEU A 446 -10.17 13.67 14.62
CA LEU A 446 -11.01 14.67 15.28
C LEU A 446 -10.44 16.08 15.15
N SER A 447 -9.14 16.25 15.42
CA SER A 447 -8.43 17.52 15.26
C SER A 447 -8.54 18.06 13.84
N SER A 448 -8.42 17.19 12.82
CA SER A 448 -8.57 17.58 11.41
C SER A 448 -9.98 17.99 11.01
N ILE A 449 -11.01 17.58 11.77
CA ILE A 449 -12.40 17.98 11.52
C ILE A 449 -12.69 19.33 12.16
N VAL A 450 -12.20 19.55 13.39
CA VAL A 450 -12.38 20.79 14.15
C VAL A 450 -11.52 21.92 13.59
N LYS A 451 -10.27 21.62 13.23
CA LYS A 451 -9.29 22.54 12.67
C LYS A 451 -8.85 22.04 11.29
N PRO A 452 -9.71 22.17 10.26
CA PRO A 452 -9.44 21.62 8.93
C PRO A 452 -8.13 22.12 8.32
N ASP A 453 -7.70 23.35 8.62
CA ASP A 453 -6.44 23.91 8.12
C ASP A 453 -5.20 23.07 8.48
N HIS A 454 -5.23 22.29 9.57
CA HIS A 454 -4.13 21.40 9.94
C HIS A 454 -3.86 20.32 8.87
N GLN A 455 -4.92 19.84 8.21
CA GLN A 455 -4.85 18.83 7.16
C GLN A 455 -4.97 19.46 5.76
N LEU A 456 -5.90 20.39 5.55
CA LEU A 456 -6.19 20.99 4.24
C LEU A 456 -5.07 21.90 3.72
N LYS A 457 -4.10 22.31 4.55
CA LYS A 457 -2.89 22.98 4.06
C LYS A 457 -2.07 22.13 3.10
N TYR A 458 -2.17 20.79 3.19
CA TYR A 458 -1.51 19.85 2.27
C TYR A 458 -2.36 19.56 1.03
N ALA A 459 -3.65 19.89 1.06
CA ALA A 459 -4.53 19.70 -0.09
C ALA A 459 -4.16 20.68 -1.20
N ARG A 460 -4.21 20.19 -2.45
CA ARG A 460 -4.10 21.05 -3.63
C ARG A 460 -5.17 22.14 -3.60
N GLN A 461 -4.80 23.33 -4.05
CA GLN A 461 -5.59 24.55 -3.86
C GLN A 461 -7.01 24.41 -4.41
N GLU A 462 -7.15 23.78 -5.57
CA GLU A 462 -8.40 23.56 -6.27
C GLU A 462 -9.39 22.65 -5.52
N PHE A 463 -8.92 21.81 -4.58
CA PHE A 463 -9.80 20.94 -3.78
C PHE A 463 -10.32 21.60 -2.50
N ARG A 464 -9.64 22.64 -2.00
CA ARG A 464 -9.86 23.15 -0.62
C ARG A 464 -11.30 23.59 -0.37
N THR A 465 -11.88 24.32 -1.31
CA THR A 465 -13.27 24.81 -1.18
C THR A 465 -14.26 23.65 -1.14
N PHE A 466 -14.14 22.68 -2.05
CA PHE A 466 -15.02 21.52 -2.07
C PHE A 466 -14.88 20.65 -0.81
N LEU A 467 -13.65 20.41 -0.36
CA LEU A 467 -13.38 19.62 0.84
C LEU A 467 -14.02 20.24 2.09
N ASP A 468 -13.96 21.56 2.27
CA ASP A 468 -14.62 22.21 3.40
C ASP A 468 -16.15 22.14 3.30
N ILE A 469 -16.73 22.27 2.10
CA ILE A 469 -18.17 22.07 1.88
C ILE A 469 -18.56 20.64 2.29
N LEU A 470 -17.92 19.62 1.71
CA LEU A 470 -18.22 18.22 2.00
C LEU A 470 -18.01 17.90 3.49
N ARG A 471 -16.94 18.40 4.11
CA ARG A 471 -16.67 18.23 5.55
C ARG A 471 -17.84 18.73 6.39
N LYS A 472 -18.39 19.92 6.11
CA LYS A 472 -19.52 20.47 6.87
C LYS A 472 -20.78 19.63 6.75
N PHE A 473 -20.96 18.91 5.64
CA PHE A 473 -22.06 17.95 5.49
C PHE A 473 -21.82 16.65 6.26
N ILE A 474 -20.62 16.07 6.16
CA ILE A 474 -20.27 14.81 6.84
C ILE A 474 -20.14 14.99 8.36
N PHE A 475 -19.68 16.16 8.80
CA PHE A 475 -19.48 16.55 10.19
C PHE A 475 -20.19 17.87 10.47
N PRO A 476 -21.53 17.85 10.61
CA PRO A 476 -22.30 19.07 10.85
C PRO A 476 -21.92 19.71 12.18
N GLU A 477 -22.10 21.02 12.29
CA GLU A 477 -21.73 21.78 13.51
C GLU A 477 -22.43 21.25 14.76
N SER A 478 -23.69 20.79 14.63
CA SER A 478 -24.41 20.15 15.73
C SER A 478 -23.69 18.92 16.30
N PHE A 479 -23.04 18.13 15.44
CA PHE A 479 -22.27 16.95 15.83
C PHE A 479 -20.95 17.33 16.54
N ILE A 480 -20.32 18.43 16.11
CA ILE A 480 -19.12 18.96 16.78
C ILE A 480 -19.48 19.54 18.15
N LEU A 481 -20.56 20.33 18.23
CA LEU A 481 -21.04 20.96 19.47
C LEU A 481 -21.54 19.92 20.50
N SER A 482 -22.05 18.78 20.05
CA SER A 482 -22.42 17.66 20.93
C SER A 482 -21.23 16.81 21.38
N GLN A 483 -19.99 17.31 21.19
CA GLN A 483 -18.76 16.58 21.51
C GLN A 483 -18.71 15.20 20.85
N PHE A 484 -19.11 15.13 19.57
CA PHE A 484 -19.06 13.91 18.76
C PHE A 484 -20.00 12.77 19.21
N ASP A 485 -21.16 13.10 19.80
CA ASP A 485 -22.23 12.11 20.03
C ASP A 485 -22.71 11.47 18.71
N TRP A 486 -22.23 10.25 18.44
CA TRP A 486 -22.52 9.49 17.22
C TRP A 486 -24.03 9.25 17.00
N ARG A 487 -24.86 9.29 18.05
CA ARG A 487 -26.31 9.03 17.97
C ARG A 487 -27.08 10.13 17.25
N ILE A 488 -26.52 11.34 17.21
CA ILE A 488 -27.16 12.49 16.57
C ILE A 488 -26.65 12.73 15.14
N ARG A 489 -25.57 12.05 14.73
CA ARG A 489 -25.02 12.17 13.38
C ARG A 489 -25.78 11.26 12.42
N LYS A 490 -26.85 11.80 11.83
CA LYS A 490 -27.61 11.14 10.76
C LYS A 490 -27.31 11.82 9.43
N LEU A 491 -26.66 11.09 8.54
CA LEU A 491 -26.32 11.60 7.21
C LEU A 491 -27.36 11.15 6.18
N ASP A 492 -27.68 12.06 5.27
CA ASP A 492 -28.58 11.80 4.15
C ASP A 492 -27.74 11.65 2.88
N ILE A 493 -27.65 10.42 2.37
CA ILE A 493 -26.80 10.10 1.22
C ILE A 493 -27.22 10.84 -0.05
N ASP A 494 -28.51 11.13 -0.22
CA ASP A 494 -29.01 11.89 -1.37
C ASP A 494 -28.50 13.33 -1.32
N LYS A 495 -28.42 13.93 -0.12
CA LYS A 495 -27.79 15.24 0.06
C LYS A 495 -26.30 15.21 -0.24
N VAL A 496 -25.59 14.14 0.11
CA VAL A 496 -24.16 14.00 -0.23
C VAL A 496 -23.98 13.96 -1.75
N ILE A 497 -24.82 13.21 -2.48
CA ILE A 497 -24.80 13.20 -3.96
C ILE A 497 -25.04 14.61 -4.51
N ASN A 498 -26.04 15.33 -3.99
CA ASN A 498 -26.35 16.69 -4.43
C ASN A 498 -25.19 17.66 -4.21
N VAL A 499 -24.41 17.52 -3.13
CA VAL A 499 -23.20 18.33 -2.90
C VAL A 499 -22.20 18.19 -4.04
N PHE A 500 -21.95 16.96 -4.51
CA PHE A 500 -21.10 16.74 -5.67
C PHE A 500 -21.72 17.32 -6.96
N GLU A 501 -23.00 17.05 -7.20
CA GLU A 501 -23.67 17.50 -8.43
C GLU A 501 -23.75 19.02 -8.54
N ASP A 502 -24.03 19.72 -7.44
CA ASP A 502 -24.13 21.17 -7.42
C ASP A 502 -22.77 21.83 -7.58
N TYR A 503 -21.72 21.30 -6.93
CA TYR A 503 -20.38 21.83 -7.12
C TYR A 503 -19.86 21.57 -8.54
N LEU A 504 -20.11 20.40 -9.11
CA LEU A 504 -19.73 20.09 -10.49
C LEU A 504 -20.38 21.01 -11.54
N LYS A 505 -21.55 21.60 -11.26
CA LYS A 505 -22.17 22.62 -12.14
C LYS A 505 -21.42 23.95 -12.12
N THR A 506 -20.61 24.19 -11.09
CA THR A 506 -19.78 25.41 -10.95
C THR A 506 -18.40 25.30 -11.59
N LEU A 507 -17.99 24.08 -12.00
CA LEU A 507 -16.72 23.76 -12.65
C LEU A 507 -16.84 23.61 -14.17
#